data_AF-A0A352SRR4-F1
#
_entry.id   AF-A0A352SRR4-F1
#
_cell.length_a   1.000
_cell.length_b   1.000
_cell.length_c   1.000
_cell.angle_alpha   90.00
_cell.angle_beta   90.00
_cell.angle_gamma   90.00
#
_symmetry.space_group_name_H-M   'P 1'
#
loop_
_entity.id
_entity.type
_entity.pdbx_description
1 polymer ?
#
loop_
_entity_poly.entity_id
_entity_poly.type
_entity_poly.pdbx_seq_one_letter_code
_entity_poly.pdbx_strand_id
1 'polypeptide(L)'
;CSLCIWQRWAHVAVIVCALGWLVISQPIGASLRAGLIITALAGITSVGVAGYHAGVEWQLWAGPAGCTASLSSGGSTADLVDSLLATPVVRCDDVPWSLFGLSMAGWNMLLSVDIVALAMMSFIFGDRNRTRTS
;
A
#
# COMPACT_ATOMS: atom_id res chain seq x y z
N CYS A 1 0.13 12.76 -6.07
CA CYS A 1 0.16 11.60 -6.98
C CYS A 1 -1.09 10.76 -6.76
N SER A 2 -1.68 10.20 -7.82
CA SER A 2 -2.90 9.35 -7.71
C SER A 2 -2.60 7.99 -7.07
N LEU A 3 -1.40 7.43 -7.23
CA LEU A 3 -1.00 6.23 -6.50
C LEU A 3 -0.87 6.47 -4.99
N CYS A 4 -0.40 7.65 -4.56
CA CYS A 4 -0.37 8.01 -3.14
C CYS A 4 -1.78 7.99 -2.51
N ILE A 5 -2.80 8.49 -3.21
CA ILE A 5 -4.17 8.47 -2.68
C ILE A 5 -4.71 7.03 -2.64
N TRP A 6 -4.38 6.21 -3.63
CA TRP A 6 -4.73 4.77 -3.63
C TRP A 6 -4.12 4.04 -2.45
N GLN A 7 -2.84 4.27 -2.14
CA GLN A 7 -2.22 3.73 -0.93
C GLN A 7 -2.99 4.16 0.32
N ARG A 8 -3.36 5.43 0.43
CA ARG A 8 -4.13 5.93 1.59
C ARG A 8 -5.49 5.24 1.73
N TRP A 9 -6.23 5.08 0.63
CA TRP A 9 -7.52 4.37 0.65
C TRP A 9 -7.37 2.89 1.01
N ALA A 10 -6.31 2.23 0.55
CA ALA A 10 -6.02 0.86 0.93
C ALA A 10 -5.81 0.74 2.45
N HIS A 11 -5.04 1.64 3.06
CA HIS A 11 -4.83 1.67 4.51
C HIS A 11 -6.12 1.99 5.29
N VAL A 12 -6.95 2.91 4.80
CA VAL A 12 -8.24 3.22 5.42
C VAL A 12 -9.17 1.99 5.40
N ALA A 13 -9.25 1.29 4.27
CA ALA A 13 -10.05 0.07 4.16
C ALA A 13 -9.58 -1.00 5.16
N VAL A 14 -8.27 -1.18 5.29
CA VAL A 14 -7.66 -2.06 6.30
C VAL A 14 -8.07 -1.67 7.72
N ILE A 15 -7.94 -0.40 8.09
CA ILE A 15 -8.28 0.09 9.44
C ILE A 15 -9.76 -0.12 9.73
N VAL A 16 -10.65 0.17 8.78
CA VAL A 16 -12.09 -0.04 8.95
C VAL A 16 -12.41 -1.53 9.13
N CYS A 17 -11.82 -2.41 8.32
CA CYS A 17 -11.99 -3.86 8.48
C CYS A 17 -11.46 -4.36 9.83
N ALA A 18 -10.30 -3.88 10.27
CA ALA A 18 -9.71 -4.24 11.55
C ALA A 18 -10.56 -3.76 12.75
N LEU A 19 -11.03 -2.50 12.72
CA LEU A 19 -11.90 -1.94 13.76
C LEU A 19 -13.26 -2.64 13.79
N GLY A 20 -13.88 -2.89 12.63
CA GLY A 20 -15.13 -3.64 12.54
C GLY A 20 -15.00 -5.04 13.15
N TRP A 21 -13.87 -5.71 12.90
CA TRP A 21 -13.57 -7.00 13.53
C TRP A 21 -13.43 -6.91 15.06
N LEU A 22 -12.71 -5.90 15.57
CA LEU A 22 -12.54 -5.71 17.02
C LEU A 22 -13.87 -5.49 17.76
N VAL A 23 -14.83 -4.82 17.12
CA VAL A 23 -16.17 -4.59 17.70
C VAL A 23 -17.00 -5.89 17.73
N ILE A 24 -16.87 -6.75 16.72
CA ILE A 24 -17.68 -7.97 16.57
C ILE A 24 -17.12 -9.16 17.37
N SER A 25 -15.82 -9.19 17.64
CA SER A 25 -15.14 -10.39 18.16
C SER A 25 -14.97 -10.40 19.69
N GLN A 26 -16.05 -10.78 20.39
CA GLN A 26 -16.03 -11.26 21.78
C GLN A 26 -16.34 -12.78 21.72
N PRO A 27 -15.44 -13.76 22.03
CA PRO A 27 -14.37 -13.77 23.03
C PRO A 27 -12.94 -14.09 22.50
N ILE A 28 -11.96 -13.81 23.37
CA ILE A 28 -10.51 -13.64 23.17
C ILE A 28 -9.77 -14.80 22.45
N GLY A 29 -10.34 -16.01 22.42
CA GLY A 29 -9.67 -17.21 21.91
C GLY A 29 -9.76 -17.45 20.39
N ALA A 30 -10.93 -17.23 19.78
CA ALA A 30 -11.13 -17.36 18.33
C ALA A 30 -10.83 -16.04 17.58
N SER A 31 -10.92 -14.91 18.31
CA SER A 31 -10.66 -13.56 17.80
C SER A 31 -9.22 -13.35 17.30
N LEU A 32 -8.22 -13.97 17.96
CA LEU A 32 -6.81 -13.78 17.60
C LEU A 32 -6.43 -14.33 16.21
N ARG A 33 -6.91 -15.53 15.85
CA ARG A 33 -6.58 -16.13 14.52
C ARG A 33 -7.18 -15.31 13.38
N ALA A 34 -8.43 -14.90 13.52
CA ALA A 34 -9.10 -14.05 12.54
C ALA A 34 -8.45 -12.66 12.45
N GLY A 35 -8.04 -12.08 13.59
CA GLY A 35 -7.26 -10.85 13.61
C GLY A 35 -5.95 -10.97 12.82
N LEU A 36 -5.20 -12.06 13.00
CA LEU A 36 -3.96 -12.32 12.26
C LEU A 36 -4.21 -12.50 10.75
N ILE A 37 -5.28 -13.17 10.35
CA ILE A 37 -5.65 -13.32 8.94
C ILE A 37 -5.98 -11.96 8.32
N ILE A 38 -6.72 -11.10 9.03
CA ILE A 38 -7.05 -9.75 8.57
C ILE A 38 -5.77 -8.91 8.44
N THR A 39 -4.87 -8.96 9.42
CA THR A 39 -3.57 -8.28 9.34
C THR A 39 -2.72 -8.78 8.17
N ALA A 40 -2.72 -10.10 7.92
CA ALA A 40 -2.01 -10.67 6.78
C ALA A 40 -2.62 -10.20 5.44
N LEU A 41 -3.95 -10.22 5.29
CA LEU A 41 -4.63 -9.73 4.10
C LEU A 41 -4.35 -8.24 3.87
N ALA A 42 -4.40 -7.44 4.93
CA ALA A 42 -4.07 -6.02 4.91
C ALA A 42 -2.63 -5.72 4.50
N GLY A 43 -1.69 -6.52 5.02
CA GLY A 43 -0.29 -6.40 4.64
C GLY A 43 -0.07 -6.78 3.18
N ILE A 44 -0.70 -7.85 2.69
CA ILE A 44 -0.61 -8.29 1.29
C ILE A 44 -1.11 -7.22 0.32
N THR A 45 -2.27 -6.60 0.61
CA THR A 45 -2.79 -5.51 -0.23
C THR A 45 -1.84 -4.31 -0.22
N SER A 46 -1.27 -3.97 0.93
CA SER A 46 -0.31 -2.88 1.07
C SER A 46 0.99 -3.16 0.31
N VAL A 47 1.52 -4.39 0.36
CA VAL A 47 2.68 -4.83 -0.44
C VAL A 47 2.39 -4.69 -1.93
N GLY A 48 1.21 -5.12 -2.40
CA GLY A 48 0.85 -5.03 -3.81
C GLY A 48 0.79 -3.58 -4.31
N VAL A 49 0.10 -2.70 -3.59
CA VAL A 49 -0.06 -1.29 -3.99
C VAL A 49 1.27 -0.52 -3.86
N ALA A 50 2.03 -0.77 -2.79
CA ALA A 50 3.34 -0.13 -2.60
C ALA A 50 4.39 -0.62 -3.59
N GLY A 51 4.40 -1.93 -3.88
CA GLY A 51 5.28 -2.52 -4.88
C GLY A 51 4.97 -2.03 -6.29
N TYR A 52 3.69 -1.90 -6.66
CA TYR A 52 3.32 -1.29 -7.93
C TYR A 52 3.83 0.16 -8.05
N HIS A 53 3.70 0.95 -6.99
CA HIS A 53 4.21 2.33 -6.97
C HIS A 53 5.73 2.40 -7.08
N ALA A 54 6.45 1.59 -6.30
CA ALA A 54 7.91 1.52 -6.39
C ALA A 54 8.38 1.04 -7.77
N GLY A 55 7.67 0.11 -8.40
CA GLY A 55 7.97 -0.34 -9.75
C GLY A 55 7.70 0.71 -10.83
N VAL A 56 6.69 1.58 -10.64
CA VAL A 56 6.47 2.75 -11.51
C VAL A 56 7.61 3.77 -11.33
N GLU A 57 8.04 4.04 -10.10
CA GLU A 57 9.18 4.93 -9.82
C GLU A 57 10.49 4.37 -10.42
N TRP A 58 10.71 3.06 -10.34
CA TRP A 58 11.84 2.37 -10.99
C TRP A 58 11.69 2.23 -12.52
N GLN A 59 10.63 2.78 -13.11
CA GLN A 59 10.35 2.71 -14.56
C GLN A 59 10.22 1.27 -15.09
N LEU A 60 9.91 0.30 -14.21
CA LEU A 60 9.66 -1.09 -14.59
C LEU A 60 8.28 -1.24 -15.24
N TRP A 61 7.32 -0.39 -14.86
CA TRP A 61 5.95 -0.39 -15.36
C TRP A 61 5.47 1.02 -15.68
N ALA A 62 4.56 1.13 -16.65
CA ALA A 62 3.86 2.39 -16.91
C ALA A 62 2.88 2.70 -15.77
N GLY A 63 2.91 3.96 -15.32
CA GLY A 63 1.90 4.47 -14.39
C GLY A 63 0.51 4.54 -15.04
N PRO A 64 -0.58 4.61 -14.24
CA PRO A 64 -1.94 4.74 -14.76
C PRO A 64 -2.12 6.06 -15.52
N ALA A 65 -3.18 6.14 -16.34
CA ALA A 65 -3.44 7.21 -17.32
C ALA A 65 -3.58 8.66 -16.79
N GLY A 66 -3.28 8.92 -15.51
CA GLY A 66 -3.18 10.27 -14.93
C GLY A 66 -1.90 10.50 -14.10
N CYS A 67 -0.95 9.57 -14.13
CA CYS A 67 0.31 9.65 -13.39
C CYS A 67 1.49 10.14 -14.24
N THR A 68 1.50 9.73 -15.51
CA THR A 68 2.36 10.27 -16.55
C THR A 68 1.53 11.27 -17.35
N ALA A 69 2.01 12.50 -17.49
CA ALA A 69 1.48 13.39 -18.51
C ALA A 69 1.80 12.75 -19.86
N SER A 70 0.87 11.95 -20.41
CA SER A 70 0.93 11.56 -21.80
C SER A 70 0.81 12.85 -22.60
N LEU A 71 1.95 13.37 -23.06
CA LEU A 71 2.00 14.41 -24.06
C LEU A 71 1.31 13.84 -25.30
N SER A 72 0.01 14.13 -25.43
CA SER A 72 -0.69 14.00 -26.69
C SER A 72 0.04 14.95 -27.65
N SER A 73 0.79 14.38 -28.58
CA SER A 73 1.62 15.08 -29.57
C SER A 73 0.79 15.80 -30.64
N GLY A 74 -0.34 16.41 -30.26
CA GLY A 74 -1.30 17.04 -31.17
C GLY A 74 -2.04 18.27 -30.61
N GLY A 75 -1.79 18.67 -29.36
CA GLY A 75 -2.32 19.92 -28.78
C GLY A 75 -1.25 21.02 -28.74
N SER A 76 -1.69 22.29 -28.83
CA SER A 76 -0.78 23.43 -28.80
C SER A 76 -0.02 23.49 -27.45
N THR A 77 1.27 23.80 -27.46
CA THR A 77 2.11 23.83 -26.25
C THR A 77 1.59 24.82 -25.19
N ALA A 78 0.81 25.82 -25.61
CA ALA A 78 0.17 26.80 -24.75
C ALA A 78 -0.96 26.18 -23.88
N ASP A 79 -1.79 25.30 -24.45
CA ASP A 79 -2.89 24.64 -23.71
C ASP A 79 -2.37 23.63 -22.67
N LEU A 80 -1.21 23.01 -22.96
CA LEU A 80 -0.50 22.16 -22.01
C LEU A 80 0.00 22.98 -20.82
N VAL A 81 0.65 24.13 -21.08
CA VAL A 81 1.18 25.03 -20.04
C VAL A 81 0.06 25.60 -19.17
N ASP A 82 -1.08 25.95 -19.76
CA ASP A 82 -2.24 26.47 -19.02
C ASP A 82 -2.85 25.40 -18.11
N SER A 83 -2.93 24.15 -18.58
CA SER A 83 -3.38 23.00 -17.79
C SER A 83 -2.37 22.60 -16.69
N LEU A 84 -1.06 22.78 -16.94
CA LEU A 84 0.03 22.56 -15.99
C LEU A 84 0.05 23.63 -14.88
N LEU A 85 -0.26 24.89 -15.20
CA LEU A 85 -0.33 26.00 -14.25
C LEU A 85 -1.61 25.97 -13.42
N ALA A 86 -2.71 25.44 -13.96
CA ALA A 86 -3.99 25.34 -13.28
C ALA A 86 -4.08 24.19 -12.25
N THR A 87 -3.22 23.18 -12.33
CA THR A 87 -3.22 22.07 -11.36
C THR A 87 -1.79 21.54 -11.17
N PRO A 88 -1.19 21.65 -9.96
CA PRO A 88 0.10 21.02 -9.70
C PRO A 88 -0.08 19.50 -9.71
N VAL A 89 0.10 18.89 -10.88
CA VAL A 89 0.04 17.45 -11.05
C VAL A 89 1.35 16.87 -10.50
N VAL A 90 1.33 16.48 -9.23
CA VAL A 90 2.41 15.71 -8.61
C VAL A 90 2.52 14.38 -9.35
N ARG A 91 3.58 14.22 -10.13
CA ARG A 91 3.84 13.02 -10.92
C ARG A 91 4.12 11.81 -10.02
N CYS A 92 3.88 10.61 -10.54
CA CYS A 92 3.98 9.36 -9.78
C CYS A 92 5.26 8.58 -10.08
N ASP A 93 5.99 9.00 -11.10
CA ASP A 93 7.32 8.55 -11.50
C ASP A 93 8.43 9.29 -10.72
N ASP A 94 8.13 10.49 -10.25
CA ASP A 94 9.09 11.33 -9.54
C ASP A 94 9.12 10.98 -8.05
N VAL A 95 10.33 10.76 -7.51
CA VAL A 95 10.53 10.35 -6.12
C VAL A 95 10.69 11.60 -5.27
N PRO A 96 9.66 12.02 -4.50
CA PRO A 96 9.71 13.27 -3.74
C PRO A 96 10.69 13.18 -2.56
N TRP A 97 10.92 11.96 -2.07
CA TRP A 97 11.83 11.67 -0.97
C TRP A 97 12.37 10.26 -1.11
N SER A 98 13.68 10.12 -0.90
CA SER A 98 14.36 8.83 -0.84
C SER A 98 15.29 8.75 0.36
N LEU A 99 15.46 7.54 0.87
CA LEU A 99 16.40 7.20 1.93
C LEU A 99 17.07 5.88 1.58
N PHE A 100 18.40 5.86 1.58
CA PHE A 100 19.22 4.72 1.11
C PHE A 100 18.88 4.24 -0.30
N GLY A 101 18.44 5.13 -1.18
CA GLY A 101 18.06 4.80 -2.57
C GLY A 101 16.66 4.18 -2.71
N LEU A 102 15.90 4.06 -1.62
CA LEU A 102 14.50 3.65 -1.63
C LEU A 102 13.59 4.85 -1.43
N SER A 103 12.54 4.95 -2.23
CA SER A 103 11.48 5.94 -2.06
C SER A 103 10.61 5.63 -0.84
N MET A 104 9.74 6.57 -0.46
CA MET A 104 8.67 6.29 0.52
C MET A 104 7.80 5.09 0.11
N ALA A 105 7.54 4.90 -1.19
CA ALA A 105 6.79 3.76 -1.67
C ALA A 105 7.55 2.44 -1.46
N GLY A 106 8.86 2.43 -1.72
CA GLY A 106 9.73 1.29 -1.45
C GLY A 106 9.80 0.93 0.04
N TRP A 107 9.91 1.94 0.90
CA TRP A 107 9.87 1.73 2.36
C TRP A 107 8.53 1.19 2.84
N ASN A 108 7.41 1.71 2.32
CA ASN A 108 6.08 1.19 2.63
C ASN A 108 5.92 -0.27 2.18
N MET A 109 6.49 -0.64 1.03
CA MET A 109 6.49 -2.03 0.57
C MET A 109 7.26 -2.92 1.56
N LEU A 110 8.48 -2.55 1.95
CA LEU A 110 9.29 -3.31 2.89
C LEU A 110 8.58 -3.50 4.24
N LEU A 111 8.11 -2.41 4.86
CA LEU A 111 7.41 -2.48 6.14
C LEU A 111 6.13 -3.33 6.05
N SER A 112 5.42 -3.27 4.93
CA SER A 112 4.24 -4.11 4.71
C SER A 112 4.62 -5.59 4.62
N VAL A 113 5.73 -5.93 3.96
CA VAL A 113 6.26 -7.30 3.92
C VAL A 113 6.63 -7.78 5.33
N ASP A 114 7.31 -6.93 6.11
CA ASP A 114 7.69 -7.25 7.49
C ASP A 114 6.46 -7.56 8.36
N ILE A 115 5.40 -6.77 8.23
CA ILE A 115 4.13 -7.00 8.94
C ILE A 115 3.50 -8.34 8.53
N VAL A 116 3.46 -8.66 7.24
CA VAL A 116 2.94 -9.97 6.77
C VAL A 116 3.78 -11.11 7.32
N ALA A 117 5.10 -10.99 7.28
CA ALA A 117 6.02 -12.00 7.79
C ALA A 117 5.77 -12.25 9.28
N LEU A 118 5.70 -11.19 10.10
CA LEU A 118 5.42 -11.29 11.53
C LEU A 118 4.03 -11.86 11.83
N ALA A 119 3.01 -11.50 11.05
CA ALA A 119 1.66 -12.04 11.18
C ALA A 119 1.63 -13.55 10.88
N MET A 120 2.31 -13.98 9.81
CA MET A 120 2.42 -15.41 9.46
C MET A 120 3.23 -16.18 10.51
N MET A 121 4.35 -15.64 10.97
CA MET A 121 5.18 -16.22 12.04
C MET A 121 4.30 -16.42 13.29
N SER A 122 3.57 -15.39 13.72
CA SER A 122 2.69 -15.44 14.89
C SER A 122 1.55 -16.44 14.74
N PHE A 123 0.99 -16.56 13.53
CA PHE A 123 -0.05 -17.55 13.24
C PHE A 123 0.48 -18.99 13.37
N ILE A 124 1.66 -19.27 12.82
CA ILE A 124 2.28 -20.61 12.85
C ILE A 124 2.76 -20.98 14.26
N PHE A 125 3.48 -20.08 14.94
CA PHE A 125 4.03 -20.36 16.27
C PHE A 125 3.00 -20.25 17.39
N GLY A 126 1.98 -19.40 17.24
CA GLY A 126 0.87 -19.29 18.19
C GLY A 126 0.05 -20.58 18.29
N ASP A 127 -0.13 -21.29 17.18
CA ASP A 127 -0.82 -22.59 17.16
C ASP A 127 -0.04 -23.70 17.87
N ARG A 128 1.29 -23.61 17.79
CA ARG A 128 2.22 -24.56 18.41
C ARG A 128 2.23 -24.47 19.94
N ASN A 129 1.93 -23.30 20.50
CA ASN A 129 1.88 -23.10 21.95
C ASN A 129 0.53 -23.52 22.54
N ARG A 130 -0.57 -23.35 21.79
CA ARG A 130 -1.92 -23.70 22.23
C ARG A 130 -2.18 -25.21 22.29
N THR A 131 -1.49 -25.98 21.44
CA THR A 131 -1.55 -27.46 21.41
C THR A 131 -0.71 -28.13 22.51
N ARG A 132 0.20 -27.40 23.16
CA ARG A 132 1.04 -27.92 24.27
C ARG A 132 0.40 -27.78 25.65
N THR A 133 -0.66 -26.99 25.77
CA THR A 133 -1.33 -26.66 27.05
C THR A 133 -2.71 -27.31 27.20
N SER A 134 -3.10 -28.18 26.26
CA SER A 134 -4.30 -29.03 26.32
C SER A 134 -3.89 -30.46 26.59
#